data_AF-A0A3D6B576-F1
#
_entry.id   AF-A0A3D6B576-F1
#
_cell.length_a   1.000
_cell.length_b   1.000
_cell.length_c   1.000
_cell.angle_alpha   90.00
_cell.angle_beta   90.00
_cell.angle_gamma   90.00
#
_symmetry.space_group_name_H-M   'P 1'
#
loop_
_entity.id
_entity.type
_entity.pdbx_description
1 polymer ?
#
loop_
_entity_poly.entity_id
_entity_poly.type
_entity_poly.pdbx_seq_one_letter_code
_entity_poly.pdbx_strand_id
1 'polypeptide(L)'
;MKQIVVSVAVFLAAGLCANAQKAKVDFPEYQFTTVIENPITSVKNQYRSGTCWAYSAIGFVESEVIRINNITDPAKYPDFSEFFVVSHSYSDRADKYIMLDGNLTFSAGSQAEDVLDVIRLYGLVPQEEMTGMNYGTELPAQSELDAVLRAYVDAVVKNPNKTLTTAWKRGYQAILDEYLGKYPTEFTVDGVKYTPESYRDALKFNPDDYVTLTSFTHHPFYTYFPFEVADNWRWDEFYNVPIDEMMEILDYALENSYTIAWGAYVSEPGFTRDGLAILVDVKASNTNGSDQERWVGKADEKQAKSKAKKSAKLKTNPIVELVPTQQTRQTGFMNKTITDDHGMQIYGVAKDQWGGKYYLVKNSWGETGKYNGIWYASEAFVKGQTLDIAIHKSALPKEFVEKHPNILNK
;
A
#
# COMPACT_ATOMS: atom_id res chain seq x y z
N MET A 1 -34.45 53.12 25.01
CA MET A 1 -34.08 51.82 25.61
C MET A 1 -34.25 50.77 24.52
N LYS A 2 -33.22 50.63 23.68
CA LYS A 2 -32.30 49.48 23.56
C LYS A 2 -32.97 48.22 22.97
N GLN A 3 -32.86 48.15 21.65
CA GLN A 3 -33.04 46.94 20.83
C GLN A 3 -32.02 45.88 21.25
N ILE A 4 -32.47 44.66 21.50
CA ILE A 4 -31.62 43.51 21.79
C ILE A 4 -31.29 42.84 20.47
N VAL A 5 -30.07 43.03 20.00
CA VAL A 5 -29.46 42.25 18.92
C VAL A 5 -28.93 40.96 19.55
N VAL A 6 -29.53 39.82 19.19
CA VAL A 6 -28.98 38.50 19.53
C VAL A 6 -27.93 38.17 18.48
N SER A 7 -26.67 38.28 18.86
CA SER A 7 -25.54 37.81 18.05
C SER A 7 -25.51 36.29 18.04
N VAL A 8 -25.84 35.68 16.90
CA VAL A 8 -25.61 34.26 16.63
C VAL A 8 -24.11 34.09 16.35
N ALA A 9 -23.38 33.55 17.33
CA ALA A 9 -22.01 33.10 17.12
C ALA A 9 -22.06 31.77 16.35
N VAL A 10 -21.78 31.84 15.04
CA VAL A 10 -21.53 30.67 14.21
C VAL A 10 -20.17 30.09 14.62
N PHE A 11 -20.18 28.96 15.32
CA PHE A 11 -18.99 28.13 15.48
C PHE A 11 -18.70 27.42 14.16
N LEU A 12 -17.91 28.06 13.30
CA LEU A 12 -17.20 27.38 12.21
C LEU A 12 -16.10 26.52 12.85
N ALA A 13 -16.39 25.26 13.15
CA ALA A 13 -15.36 24.25 13.40
C ALA A 13 -14.80 23.79 12.04
N ALA A 14 -14.09 24.68 11.35
CA ALA A 14 -13.20 24.27 10.28
C ALA A 14 -11.98 23.63 10.94
N GLY A 15 -11.82 22.31 10.73
CA GLY A 15 -10.68 21.55 11.22
C GLY A 15 -9.38 22.18 10.75
N LEU A 16 -8.66 22.80 11.69
CA LEU A 16 -7.25 23.07 11.55
C LEU A 16 -6.52 21.73 11.60
N CYS A 17 -6.38 21.08 10.45
CA CYS A 17 -5.28 20.14 10.26
C CYS A 17 -4.00 20.97 10.36
N ALA A 18 -3.43 21.05 11.55
CA ALA A 18 -2.06 21.49 11.71
C ALA A 18 -1.19 20.50 10.95
N ASN A 19 -0.80 20.85 9.72
CA ASN A 19 0.29 20.17 9.03
C ASN A 19 1.55 20.42 9.85
N ALA A 20 1.84 19.53 10.81
CA ALA A 20 3.14 19.47 11.43
C ALA A 20 4.15 19.22 10.31
N GLN A 21 4.97 20.24 10.01
CA GLN A 21 6.01 20.13 9.01
C GLN A 21 6.95 18.99 9.45
N LYS A 22 6.97 17.88 8.69
CA LYS A 22 7.84 16.72 8.99
C LYS A 22 9.26 17.23 9.20
N ALA A 23 9.92 16.74 10.25
CA ALA A 23 11.28 17.13 10.57
C ALA A 23 12.19 16.83 9.38
N LYS A 24 12.97 17.83 8.95
CA LYS A 24 13.84 17.71 7.78
C LYS A 24 15.07 16.88 8.13
N VAL A 25 15.35 15.87 7.32
CA VAL A 25 16.59 15.08 7.32
C VAL A 25 17.25 15.29 5.97
N ASP A 26 18.52 15.67 5.95
CA ASP A 26 19.29 15.79 4.71
C ASP A 26 19.93 14.43 4.41
N PHE A 27 19.39 13.72 3.41
CA PHE A 27 19.89 12.41 2.99
C PHE A 27 21.16 12.55 2.13
N PRO A 28 22.18 11.69 2.32
CA PRO A 28 23.31 11.62 1.39
C PRO A 28 22.84 11.11 0.03
N GLU A 29 23.69 11.25 -0.99
CA GLU A 29 23.43 10.59 -2.26
C GLU A 29 23.59 9.06 -2.12
N TYR A 30 22.52 8.33 -2.40
CA TYR A 30 22.51 6.87 -2.43
C TYR A 30 22.83 6.34 -3.83
N GLN A 31 23.66 5.29 -3.86
CA GLN A 31 23.95 4.47 -5.03
C GLN A 31 23.52 3.04 -4.71
N PHE A 32 22.52 2.55 -5.43
CA PHE A 32 21.99 1.22 -5.23
C PHE A 32 22.50 0.25 -6.29
N THR A 33 22.84 -0.96 -5.86
CA THR A 33 23.15 -2.09 -6.73
C THR A 33 22.11 -3.17 -6.51
N THR A 34 21.33 -3.48 -7.54
CA THR A 34 20.34 -4.56 -7.51
C THR A 34 21.02 -5.91 -7.27
N VAL A 35 20.44 -6.70 -6.37
CA VAL A 35 20.86 -8.08 -6.04
C VAL A 35 19.82 -9.09 -6.52
N ILE A 36 18.54 -8.79 -6.28
CA ILE A 36 17.39 -9.60 -6.72
C ILE A 36 16.41 -8.63 -7.38
N GLU A 37 15.87 -9.01 -8.54
CA GLU A 37 14.83 -8.27 -9.24
C GLU A 37 13.93 -9.25 -9.98
N ASN A 38 12.69 -9.39 -9.49
CA ASN A 38 11.69 -10.25 -10.06
C ASN A 38 10.83 -9.46 -11.07
N PRO A 39 10.29 -10.10 -12.11
CA PRO A 39 9.54 -9.40 -13.16
C PRO A 39 8.36 -8.60 -12.62
N ILE A 40 8.25 -7.35 -13.07
CA ILE A 40 7.11 -6.46 -12.82
C ILE A 40 6.67 -5.80 -14.14
N THR A 41 5.41 -5.38 -14.18
CA THR A 41 4.88 -4.50 -15.24
C THR A 41 5.26 -3.04 -15.01
N SER A 42 4.94 -2.18 -15.97
CA SER A 42 5.19 -0.73 -15.88
C SER A 42 4.58 -0.08 -14.63
N VAL A 43 5.21 1.01 -14.18
CA VAL A 43 4.71 1.85 -13.08
C VAL A 43 3.40 2.52 -13.52
N LYS A 44 2.36 2.39 -12.70
CA LYS A 44 1.05 3.02 -12.92
C LYS A 44 0.88 4.30 -12.10
N ASN A 45 -0.20 5.05 -12.33
CA ASN A 45 -0.44 6.34 -11.67
C ASN A 45 -1.88 6.50 -11.18
N GLN A 46 -2.09 6.31 -9.89
CA GLN A 46 -3.38 6.52 -9.23
C GLN A 46 -3.78 8.01 -9.12
N TYR A 47 -2.83 8.91 -9.36
CA TYR A 47 -3.00 10.37 -9.29
C TYR A 47 -3.81 10.85 -8.07
N ARG A 48 -4.99 11.43 -8.28
CA ARG A 48 -5.84 12.02 -7.22
C ARG A 48 -6.98 11.07 -6.87
N SER A 49 -6.63 9.85 -6.48
CA SER A 49 -7.54 8.83 -5.98
C SER A 49 -6.94 8.02 -4.82
N GLY A 50 -7.78 7.51 -3.93
CA GLY A 50 -7.41 6.69 -2.78
C GLY A 50 -7.27 5.20 -3.08
N THR A 51 -6.79 4.84 -4.27
CA THR A 51 -6.86 3.48 -4.83
C THR A 51 -5.50 2.76 -4.88
N CYS A 52 -4.53 3.16 -4.05
CA CYS A 52 -3.21 2.51 -4.00
C CYS A 52 -3.28 1.01 -3.77
N TRP A 53 -4.22 0.55 -2.95
CA TRP A 53 -4.52 -0.85 -2.69
C TRP A 53 -4.85 -1.63 -3.98
N ALA A 54 -5.62 -1.03 -4.89
CA ALA A 54 -5.96 -1.64 -6.17
C ALA A 54 -4.75 -1.69 -7.10
N TYR A 55 -4.04 -0.57 -7.29
CA TYR A 55 -2.87 -0.50 -8.16
C TYR A 55 -1.73 -1.42 -7.70
N SER A 56 -1.46 -1.47 -6.40
CA SER A 56 -0.40 -2.30 -5.84
C SER A 56 -0.71 -3.79 -5.93
N ALA A 57 -1.93 -4.19 -5.56
CA ALA A 57 -2.31 -5.59 -5.61
C ALA A 57 -2.56 -6.08 -7.05
N ILE A 58 -3.09 -5.24 -7.94
CA ILE A 58 -3.13 -5.57 -9.37
C ILE A 58 -1.72 -5.71 -9.96
N GLY A 59 -0.78 -4.81 -9.63
CA GLY A 59 0.62 -4.97 -10.04
C GLY A 59 1.26 -6.27 -9.53
N PHE A 60 0.91 -6.69 -8.31
CA PHE A 60 1.26 -7.99 -7.76
C PHE A 60 0.63 -9.15 -8.55
N VAL A 61 -0.67 -9.09 -8.84
CA VAL A 61 -1.40 -10.10 -9.66
C VAL A 61 -0.80 -10.22 -11.05
N GLU A 62 -0.46 -9.10 -11.71
CA GLU A 62 0.22 -9.08 -13.00
C GLU A 62 1.57 -9.80 -12.94
N SER A 63 2.34 -9.56 -11.88
CA SER A 63 3.64 -10.22 -11.66
C SER A 63 3.49 -11.71 -11.40
N GLU A 64 2.42 -12.12 -10.68
CA GLU A 64 2.09 -13.52 -10.49
C GLU A 64 1.63 -14.19 -11.78
N VAL A 65 0.84 -13.54 -12.62
CA VAL A 65 0.45 -14.05 -13.94
C VAL A 65 1.68 -14.24 -14.84
N ILE A 66 2.62 -13.29 -14.81
CA ILE A 66 3.92 -13.41 -15.50
C ILE A 66 4.67 -14.65 -15.01
N ARG A 67 4.77 -14.84 -13.68
CA ARG A 67 5.46 -15.98 -13.06
C ARG A 67 4.79 -17.32 -13.37
N ILE A 68 3.48 -17.44 -13.15
CA ILE A 68 2.68 -18.66 -13.35
C ILE A 68 2.73 -19.12 -14.81
N ASN A 69 2.69 -18.19 -15.76
CA ASN A 69 2.69 -18.48 -17.19
C ASN A 69 4.07 -18.43 -17.83
N ASN A 70 5.14 -18.17 -17.06
CA ASN A 70 6.51 -18.02 -17.53
C ASN A 70 6.63 -17.03 -18.72
N ILE A 71 5.98 -15.87 -18.61
CA ILE A 71 5.98 -14.85 -19.66
C ILE A 71 7.34 -14.16 -19.68
N THR A 72 8.12 -14.38 -20.73
CA THR A 72 9.47 -13.79 -20.87
C THR A 72 9.51 -12.57 -21.80
N ASP A 73 8.44 -12.33 -22.56
CA ASP A 73 8.33 -11.22 -23.50
C ASP A 73 7.53 -10.08 -22.84
N PRO A 74 8.16 -8.93 -22.52
CA PRO A 74 7.46 -7.80 -21.90
C PRO A 74 6.31 -7.25 -22.74
N ALA A 75 6.30 -7.46 -24.06
CA ALA A 75 5.19 -7.05 -24.92
C ALA A 75 3.90 -7.87 -24.67
N LYS A 76 4.01 -8.98 -23.93
CA LYS A 76 2.89 -9.84 -23.54
C LYS A 76 2.57 -9.74 -22.05
N TYR A 77 3.16 -8.79 -21.34
CA TYR A 77 2.82 -8.57 -19.95
C TYR A 77 1.36 -8.12 -19.85
N PRO A 78 0.60 -8.67 -18.89
CA PRO A 78 -0.79 -8.28 -18.71
C PRO A 78 -0.88 -6.83 -18.21
N ASP A 79 -2.01 -6.20 -18.51
CA ASP A 79 -2.43 -4.93 -17.93
C ASP A 79 -3.89 -5.07 -17.52
N PHE A 80 -4.16 -5.13 -16.21
CA PHE A 80 -5.52 -5.39 -15.71
C PHE A 80 -6.19 -4.12 -15.20
N SER A 81 -7.51 -4.08 -15.32
CA SER A 81 -8.29 -2.93 -14.86
C SER A 81 -8.33 -2.84 -13.34
N GLU A 82 -7.70 -1.80 -12.79
CA GLU A 82 -7.89 -1.46 -11.38
C GLU A 82 -9.34 -1.04 -11.11
N PHE A 83 -10.00 -0.37 -12.06
CA PHE A 83 -11.33 0.19 -11.84
C PHE A 83 -12.46 -0.82 -11.94
N PHE A 84 -12.24 -1.96 -12.60
CA PHE A 84 -13.08 -3.13 -12.44
C PHE A 84 -13.10 -3.59 -10.98
N VAL A 85 -11.93 -3.61 -10.33
CA VAL A 85 -11.81 -4.00 -8.93
C VAL A 85 -12.39 -2.96 -7.99
N VAL A 86 -12.02 -1.69 -8.18
CA VAL A 86 -12.48 -0.56 -7.36
C VAL A 86 -14.01 -0.44 -7.39
N SER A 87 -14.62 -0.57 -8.57
CA SER A 87 -16.08 -0.46 -8.71
C SER A 87 -16.82 -1.59 -7.97
N HIS A 88 -16.35 -2.85 -8.07
CA HIS A 88 -16.94 -3.96 -7.30
C HIS A 88 -16.74 -3.78 -5.79
N SER A 89 -15.53 -3.43 -5.35
CA SER A 89 -15.23 -3.18 -3.93
C SER A 89 -16.12 -2.07 -3.35
N TYR A 90 -16.27 -0.93 -4.04
CA TYR A 90 -17.13 0.16 -3.59
C TYR A 90 -18.60 -0.27 -3.49
N SER A 91 -19.07 -1.05 -4.46
CA SER A 91 -20.42 -1.61 -4.45
C SER A 91 -20.63 -2.56 -3.27
N ASP A 92 -19.74 -3.53 -3.06
CA ASP A 92 -19.82 -4.49 -1.95
C ASP A 92 -19.72 -3.79 -0.58
N ARG A 93 -18.82 -2.80 -0.46
CA ARG A 93 -18.67 -2.00 0.75
C ARG A 93 -19.94 -1.22 1.06
N ALA A 94 -20.65 -0.72 0.04
CA ALA A 94 -21.94 -0.06 0.24
C ALA A 94 -22.96 -1.03 0.84
N ASP A 95 -23.03 -2.28 0.38
CA ASP A 95 -23.93 -3.29 0.97
C ASP A 95 -23.60 -3.50 2.45
N LYS A 96 -22.33 -3.73 2.80
CA LYS A 96 -21.92 -3.95 4.19
C LYS A 96 -22.13 -2.71 5.07
N TYR A 97 -21.87 -1.52 4.54
CA TYR A 97 -22.13 -0.25 5.24
C TYR A 97 -23.61 -0.07 5.58
N ILE A 98 -24.52 -0.39 4.64
CA ILE A 98 -25.97 -0.38 4.90
C ILE A 98 -26.35 -1.45 5.92
N MET A 99 -25.83 -2.68 5.79
CA MET A 99 -26.12 -3.78 6.72
C MET A 99 -25.69 -3.50 8.16
N LEU A 100 -24.65 -2.68 8.34
CA LEU A 100 -24.11 -2.28 9.64
C LEU A 100 -24.67 -0.95 10.14
N ASP A 101 -25.79 -0.48 9.56
CA ASP A 101 -26.47 0.77 9.95
C ASP A 101 -25.53 1.98 9.92
N GLY A 102 -24.58 1.99 8.98
CA GLY A 102 -23.58 3.03 8.80
C GLY A 102 -22.41 3.01 9.79
N ASN A 103 -22.28 1.98 10.63
CA ASN A 103 -21.21 1.80 11.61
C ASN A 103 -19.99 1.05 11.04
N LEU A 104 -19.60 1.41 9.81
CA LEU A 104 -18.42 0.90 9.11
C LEU A 104 -17.67 2.08 8.48
N THR A 105 -16.37 1.98 8.29
CA THR A 105 -15.64 2.97 7.49
C THR A 105 -16.17 2.96 6.05
N PHE A 106 -16.45 4.14 5.50
CA PHE A 106 -16.84 4.30 4.10
C PHE A 106 -15.95 5.36 3.45
N SER A 107 -14.84 4.88 2.90
CA SER A 107 -13.76 5.64 2.25
C SER A 107 -13.37 4.98 0.91
N ALA A 108 -12.42 5.58 0.19
CA ALA A 108 -11.86 5.03 -1.05
C ALA A 108 -10.78 3.95 -0.82
N GLY A 109 -10.08 3.99 0.32
CA GLY A 109 -8.97 3.08 0.64
C GLY A 109 -9.46 1.67 0.97
N SER A 110 -8.65 0.65 0.70
CA SER A 110 -8.90 -0.76 1.03
C SER A 110 -7.53 -1.47 1.15
N GLN A 111 -7.51 -2.80 1.05
CA GLN A 111 -6.31 -3.62 1.20
C GLN A 111 -6.11 -4.56 0.01
N ALA A 112 -4.92 -5.18 -0.08
CA ALA A 112 -4.61 -6.14 -1.13
C ALA A 112 -5.56 -7.35 -1.12
N GLU A 113 -6.00 -7.79 0.06
CA GLU A 113 -6.94 -8.92 0.21
C GLU A 113 -8.29 -8.63 -0.47
N ASP A 114 -8.79 -7.39 -0.43
CA ASP A 114 -10.03 -6.99 -1.11
C ASP A 114 -9.92 -7.18 -2.63
N VAL A 115 -8.73 -6.95 -3.21
CA VAL A 115 -8.48 -7.22 -4.63
C VAL A 115 -8.57 -8.72 -4.92
N LEU A 116 -7.99 -9.57 -4.07
CA LEU A 116 -8.07 -11.02 -4.21
C LEU A 116 -9.52 -11.51 -4.08
N ASP A 117 -10.29 -10.94 -3.15
CA ASP A 117 -11.72 -11.19 -2.97
C ASP A 117 -12.55 -10.82 -4.20
N VAL A 118 -12.31 -9.63 -4.76
CA VAL A 118 -12.99 -9.20 -5.97
C VAL A 118 -12.63 -10.11 -7.14
N ILE A 119 -11.37 -10.50 -7.30
CA ILE A 119 -10.95 -11.43 -8.35
C ILE A 119 -11.59 -12.82 -8.15
N ARG A 120 -11.72 -13.27 -6.90
CA ARG A 120 -12.39 -14.54 -6.57
C ARG A 120 -13.85 -14.54 -6.98
N LEU A 121 -14.57 -13.46 -6.65
CA LEU A 121 -16.00 -13.33 -6.85
C LEU A 121 -16.37 -12.94 -8.29
N TYR A 122 -15.58 -12.07 -8.91
CA TYR A 122 -15.97 -11.36 -10.13
C TYR A 122 -14.96 -11.50 -11.27
N GLY A 123 -13.78 -12.10 -11.05
CA GLY A 123 -12.80 -12.36 -12.11
C GLY A 123 -11.86 -11.18 -12.40
N LEU A 124 -11.29 -11.16 -13.60
CA LEU A 124 -10.34 -10.14 -14.07
C LEU A 124 -10.75 -9.64 -15.44
N VAL A 125 -10.43 -8.38 -15.75
CA VAL A 125 -10.60 -7.82 -17.09
C VAL A 125 -9.34 -7.05 -17.52
N PRO A 126 -8.99 -7.04 -18.81
CA PRO A 126 -7.95 -6.16 -19.35
C PRO A 126 -8.26 -4.68 -19.09
N GLN A 127 -7.23 -3.86 -18.95
CA GLN A 127 -7.36 -2.41 -18.72
C GLN A 127 -8.15 -1.71 -19.82
N GLU A 128 -8.04 -2.16 -21.08
CA GLU A 128 -8.77 -1.60 -22.22
C GLU A 128 -10.30 -1.81 -22.16
N GLU A 129 -10.77 -2.81 -21.41
CA GLU A 129 -12.20 -3.10 -21.28
C GLU A 129 -12.88 -2.20 -20.25
N MET A 130 -12.14 -1.68 -19.28
CA MET A 130 -12.66 -0.75 -18.27
C MET A 130 -11.57 0.19 -17.74
N THR A 131 -11.41 1.34 -18.39
CA THR A 131 -10.33 2.28 -18.05
C THR A 131 -10.55 3.06 -16.75
N GLY A 132 -11.80 3.18 -16.29
CA GLY A 132 -12.15 3.94 -15.09
C GLY A 132 -12.19 5.47 -15.23
N MET A 133 -12.08 6.00 -16.46
CA MET A 133 -11.91 7.44 -16.73
C MET A 133 -13.11 8.08 -17.44
N ASN A 134 -14.34 7.68 -17.11
CA ASN A 134 -15.55 8.14 -17.80
C ASN A 134 -16.08 9.51 -17.35
N TYR A 135 -15.22 10.32 -16.74
CA TYR A 135 -15.54 11.68 -16.26
C TYR A 135 -14.63 12.77 -16.85
N GLY A 136 -13.95 12.48 -17.98
CA GLY A 136 -13.30 13.48 -18.82
C GLY A 136 -11.88 13.89 -18.39
N THR A 137 -11.22 13.11 -17.53
CA THR A 137 -9.80 13.29 -17.18
C THR A 137 -8.96 12.13 -17.70
N GLU A 138 -7.68 12.38 -17.99
CA GLU A 138 -6.74 11.34 -18.44
C GLU A 138 -6.22 10.46 -17.29
N LEU A 139 -6.24 11.00 -16.07
CA LEU A 139 -5.78 10.33 -14.86
C LEU A 139 -6.88 10.35 -13.79
N PRO A 140 -6.83 9.43 -12.81
CA PRO A 140 -7.87 9.34 -11.79
C PRO A 140 -8.01 10.62 -10.95
N ALA A 141 -9.22 11.15 -10.85
CA ALA A 141 -9.53 12.35 -10.06
C ALA A 141 -10.88 12.16 -9.34
N GLN A 142 -10.86 11.43 -8.23
CA GLN A 142 -12.07 10.81 -7.66
C GLN A 142 -12.67 11.53 -6.46
N SER A 143 -12.13 12.68 -6.03
CA SER A 143 -12.65 13.38 -4.84
C SER A 143 -14.13 13.75 -4.94
N GLU A 144 -14.63 14.04 -6.15
CA GLU A 144 -16.06 14.25 -6.38
C GLU A 144 -16.85 12.95 -6.24
N LEU A 145 -16.41 11.88 -6.90
CA LEU A 145 -17.03 10.55 -6.81
C LEU A 145 -17.14 10.09 -5.35
N ASP A 146 -16.04 10.17 -4.59
CA ASP A 146 -15.99 9.76 -3.18
C ASP A 146 -17.05 10.50 -2.35
N ALA A 147 -17.20 11.82 -2.56
CA ALA A 147 -18.18 12.64 -1.86
C ALA A 147 -19.62 12.27 -2.26
N VAL A 148 -19.87 12.02 -3.54
CA VAL A 148 -21.18 11.62 -4.06
C VAL A 148 -21.59 10.25 -3.52
N LEU A 149 -20.69 9.25 -3.60
CA LEU A 149 -20.96 7.89 -3.10
C LEU A 149 -21.23 7.90 -1.60
N ARG A 150 -20.44 8.65 -0.83
CA ARG A 150 -20.64 8.81 0.62
C ARG A 150 -22.00 9.42 0.95
N ALA A 151 -22.34 10.53 0.30
CA ALA A 151 -23.63 11.18 0.51
C ALA A 151 -24.82 10.28 0.14
N TYR A 152 -24.66 9.46 -0.90
CA TYR A 152 -25.67 8.49 -1.31
C TYR A 152 -25.94 7.45 -0.22
N VAL A 153 -24.91 6.75 0.25
CA VAL A 153 -25.08 5.70 1.27
C VAL A 153 -25.55 6.27 2.61
N ASP A 154 -25.11 7.47 3.01
CA ASP A 154 -25.61 8.15 4.21
C ASP A 154 -27.12 8.44 4.14
N ALA A 155 -27.63 8.77 2.95
CA ALA A 155 -29.06 8.98 2.76
C ALA A 155 -29.85 7.66 2.82
N VAL A 156 -29.27 6.57 2.31
CA VAL A 156 -29.87 5.23 2.34
C VAL A 156 -29.92 4.68 3.77
N VAL A 157 -28.83 4.78 4.54
CA VAL A 157 -28.75 4.30 5.94
C VAL A 157 -29.83 4.94 6.81
N LYS A 158 -30.16 6.22 6.60
CA LYS A 158 -31.22 6.90 7.36
C LYS A 158 -32.58 6.22 7.25
N ASN A 159 -32.80 5.43 6.19
CA ASN A 159 -33.99 4.62 5.95
C ASN A 159 -35.31 5.32 6.36
N PRO A 160 -35.61 6.53 5.82
CA PRO A 160 -36.75 7.32 6.27
C PRO A 160 -38.09 6.63 6.01
N ASN A 161 -38.13 5.74 5.01
CA ASN A 161 -39.31 4.95 4.66
C ASN A 161 -39.51 3.72 5.57
N LYS A 162 -38.56 3.44 6.49
CA LYS A 162 -38.50 2.23 7.31
C LYS A 162 -38.43 0.92 6.50
N THR A 163 -38.16 1.02 5.21
CA THR A 163 -37.94 -0.08 4.27
C THR A 163 -37.08 0.45 3.14
N LEU A 164 -35.96 -0.22 2.86
CA LEU A 164 -35.09 0.14 1.75
C LEU A 164 -35.82 -0.09 0.43
N THR A 165 -35.68 0.85 -0.51
CA THR A 165 -36.27 0.71 -1.83
C THR A 165 -35.53 -0.36 -2.62
N THR A 166 -36.15 -1.00 -3.60
CA THR A 166 -35.42 -1.88 -4.52
C THR A 166 -34.47 -1.12 -5.45
N ALA A 167 -34.49 0.22 -5.42
CA ALA A 167 -33.77 1.08 -6.35
C ALA A 167 -32.41 1.54 -5.84
N TRP A 168 -32.17 1.59 -4.52
CA TRP A 168 -30.98 2.22 -3.96
C TRP A 168 -29.68 1.60 -4.50
N LYS A 169 -29.60 0.26 -4.55
CA LYS A 169 -28.39 -0.43 -5.04
C LYS A 169 -28.16 -0.18 -6.53
N ARG A 170 -29.22 -0.22 -7.33
CA ARG A 170 -29.15 0.10 -8.77
C ARG A 170 -28.75 1.56 -9.01
N GLY A 171 -29.25 2.48 -8.18
CA GLY A 171 -28.89 3.89 -8.28
C GLY A 171 -27.45 4.18 -7.88
N TYR A 172 -26.96 3.52 -6.82
CA TYR A 172 -25.55 3.57 -6.42
C TYR A 172 -24.64 3.02 -7.53
N GLN A 173 -24.97 1.84 -8.08
CA GLN A 173 -24.22 1.25 -9.17
C GLN A 173 -24.25 2.12 -10.43
N ALA A 174 -25.38 2.75 -10.75
CA ALA A 174 -25.44 3.66 -11.89
C ALA A 174 -24.47 4.85 -11.75
N ILE A 175 -24.28 5.37 -10.53
CA ILE A 175 -23.25 6.40 -10.29
C ILE A 175 -21.85 5.82 -10.57
N LEU A 176 -21.54 4.64 -10.05
CA LEU A 176 -20.26 3.99 -10.36
C LEU A 176 -20.06 3.77 -11.85
N ASP A 177 -21.08 3.31 -12.56
CA ASP A 177 -21.04 3.04 -14.00
C ASP A 177 -20.75 4.31 -14.81
N GLU A 178 -21.35 5.45 -14.44
CA GLU A 178 -21.11 6.73 -15.13
C GLU A 178 -19.68 7.25 -14.91
N TYR A 179 -19.08 7.02 -13.75
CA TYR A 179 -17.71 7.49 -13.47
C TYR A 179 -16.64 6.49 -13.91
N LEU A 180 -16.83 5.20 -13.61
CA LEU A 180 -15.79 4.16 -13.77
C LEU A 180 -16.03 3.28 -14.99
N GLY A 181 -17.26 3.26 -15.51
CA GLY A 181 -17.67 2.38 -16.60
C GLY A 181 -18.51 1.20 -16.11
N LYS A 182 -19.34 0.71 -17.02
CA LYS A 182 -20.14 -0.49 -16.79
C LYS A 182 -19.24 -1.71 -16.77
N TYR A 183 -19.60 -2.70 -15.96
CA TYR A 183 -18.89 -3.97 -15.93
C TYR A 183 -18.89 -4.65 -17.31
N PRO A 184 -17.70 -4.99 -17.84
CA PRO A 184 -17.60 -5.86 -19.00
C PRO A 184 -18.16 -7.24 -18.64
N THR A 185 -19.09 -7.74 -19.46
CA THR A 185 -19.67 -9.09 -19.28
C THR A 185 -19.04 -10.09 -20.23
N GLU A 186 -18.59 -9.62 -21.40
CA GLU A 186 -17.82 -10.39 -22.36
C GLU A 186 -16.85 -9.47 -23.10
N PHE A 187 -15.65 -9.97 -23.41
CA PHE A 187 -14.61 -9.26 -24.16
C PHE A 187 -13.76 -10.25 -24.98
N THR A 188 -12.85 -9.76 -25.81
CA THR A 188 -12.01 -10.61 -26.67
C THR A 188 -10.53 -10.28 -26.49
N VAL A 189 -9.74 -11.27 -26.09
CA VAL A 189 -8.27 -11.17 -26.00
C VAL A 189 -7.67 -12.18 -26.97
N ASP A 190 -6.79 -11.72 -27.86
CA ASP A 190 -6.13 -12.55 -28.89
C ASP A 190 -7.10 -13.41 -29.72
N GLY A 191 -8.28 -12.86 -30.02
CA GLY A 191 -9.33 -13.54 -30.81
C GLY A 191 -10.13 -14.58 -30.04
N VAL A 192 -9.91 -14.74 -28.73
CA VAL A 192 -10.69 -15.62 -27.85
C VAL A 192 -11.64 -14.78 -27.01
N LYS A 193 -12.91 -15.20 -26.98
CA LYS A 193 -13.95 -14.53 -26.19
C LYS A 193 -13.93 -15.02 -24.74
N TYR A 194 -13.99 -14.10 -23.79
CA TYR A 194 -13.98 -14.38 -22.36
C TYR A 194 -15.08 -13.61 -21.62
N THR A 195 -15.58 -14.18 -20.52
CA THR A 195 -16.11 -13.45 -19.37
C THR A 195 -14.97 -13.13 -18.39
N PRO A 196 -15.14 -12.19 -17.44
CA PRO A 196 -14.13 -11.88 -16.44
C PRO A 196 -13.58 -13.11 -15.68
N GLU A 197 -14.46 -14.03 -15.28
CA GLU A 197 -14.11 -15.26 -14.55
C GLU A 197 -13.33 -16.22 -15.45
N SER A 198 -13.81 -16.44 -16.68
CA SER A 198 -13.11 -17.33 -17.62
C SER A 198 -11.74 -16.79 -18.03
N TYR A 199 -11.54 -15.47 -18.04
CA TYR A 199 -10.25 -14.85 -18.31
C TYR A 199 -9.26 -15.08 -17.17
N ARG A 200 -9.68 -14.84 -15.92
CA ARG A 200 -8.90 -15.21 -14.72
C ARG A 200 -8.47 -16.69 -14.77
N ASP A 201 -9.40 -17.58 -15.08
CA ASP A 201 -9.15 -19.02 -15.13
C ASP A 201 -8.17 -19.39 -16.26
N ALA A 202 -8.28 -18.74 -17.43
CA ALA A 202 -7.34 -18.93 -18.54
C ALA A 202 -5.92 -18.46 -18.20
N LEU A 203 -5.79 -17.46 -17.34
CA LEU A 203 -4.51 -16.98 -16.78
C LEU A 203 -3.97 -17.90 -15.67
N LYS A 204 -4.75 -18.90 -15.23
CA LYS A 204 -4.42 -19.83 -14.13
C LYS A 204 -4.15 -19.12 -12.80
N PHE A 205 -4.74 -17.93 -12.62
CA PHE A 205 -4.61 -17.19 -11.37
C PHE A 205 -5.72 -17.66 -10.40
N ASN A 206 -5.32 -18.24 -9.28
CA ASN A 206 -6.25 -18.66 -8.23
C ASN A 206 -6.03 -17.82 -6.96
N PRO A 207 -6.99 -16.96 -6.56
CA PRO A 207 -6.90 -16.17 -5.34
C PRO A 207 -6.69 -17.01 -4.06
N ASP A 208 -7.08 -18.28 -4.05
CA ASP A 208 -6.92 -19.16 -2.88
C ASP A 208 -5.49 -19.69 -2.73
N ASP A 209 -4.61 -19.45 -3.71
CA ASP A 209 -3.19 -19.80 -3.60
C ASP A 209 -2.39 -18.76 -2.80
N TYR A 210 -3.04 -17.72 -2.27
CA TYR A 210 -2.41 -16.62 -1.55
C TYR A 210 -2.77 -16.60 -0.07
N VAL A 211 -1.87 -16.04 0.73
CA VAL A 211 -2.08 -15.78 2.15
C VAL A 211 -1.55 -14.40 2.50
N THR A 212 -2.29 -13.68 3.34
CA THR A 212 -1.86 -12.40 3.89
C THR A 212 -1.32 -12.59 5.30
N LEU A 213 -0.08 -12.14 5.53
CA LEU A 213 0.62 -12.21 6.81
C LEU A 213 0.59 -10.86 7.51
N THR A 214 0.52 -10.88 8.83
CA THR A 214 0.75 -9.71 9.68
C THR A 214 1.59 -10.10 10.90
N SER A 215 1.98 -9.11 11.71
CA SER A 215 2.81 -9.35 12.89
C SER A 215 2.47 -8.42 14.05
N PHE A 216 1.61 -8.89 14.95
CA PHE A 216 1.22 -8.17 16.15
C PHE A 216 1.00 -9.12 17.35
N THR A 217 1.00 -8.56 18.55
CA THR A 217 0.99 -9.30 19.83
C THR A 217 -0.31 -9.15 20.62
N HIS A 218 -1.28 -8.36 20.12
CA HIS A 218 -2.63 -8.32 20.71
C HIS A 218 -3.48 -9.54 20.34
N HIS A 219 -3.00 -10.38 19.41
CA HIS A 219 -3.49 -11.72 19.12
C HIS A 219 -2.36 -12.75 19.22
N PRO A 220 -2.67 -14.03 19.47
CA PRO A 220 -1.66 -15.09 19.43
C PRO A 220 -0.98 -15.19 18.07
N PHE A 221 0.32 -15.48 18.06
CA PHE A 221 1.01 -15.88 16.84
C PHE A 221 0.50 -17.23 16.33
N TYR A 222 0.68 -17.47 15.03
CA TYR A 222 0.30 -18.68 14.30
C TYR A 222 -1.21 -18.93 14.29
N THR A 223 -1.98 -17.84 14.33
CA THR A 223 -3.44 -17.85 14.23
C THR A 223 -3.91 -16.83 13.21
N TYR A 224 -5.08 -17.09 12.63
CA TYR A 224 -5.81 -16.13 11.84
C TYR A 224 -6.63 -15.22 12.75
N PHE A 225 -6.67 -13.93 12.42
CA PHE A 225 -7.59 -12.98 13.04
C PHE A 225 -7.95 -11.87 12.06
N PRO A 226 -9.14 -11.26 12.15
CA PRO A 226 -9.51 -10.12 11.33
C PRO A 226 -8.64 -8.93 11.71
N PHE A 227 -7.76 -8.50 10.80
CA PHE A 227 -6.80 -7.44 11.11
C PHE A 227 -7.49 -6.07 11.28
N GLU A 228 -7.38 -5.46 12.47
CA GLU A 228 -8.24 -4.33 12.85
C GLU A 228 -7.75 -2.97 12.35
N VAL A 229 -7.89 -2.75 11.05
CA VAL A 229 -7.73 -1.45 10.41
C VAL A 229 -8.99 -1.06 9.64
N ALA A 230 -9.18 0.26 9.47
CA ALA A 230 -10.41 0.82 8.90
C ALA A 230 -10.70 0.32 7.48
N ASP A 231 -9.63 0.08 6.71
CA ASP A 231 -9.66 -0.38 5.33
C ASP A 231 -9.82 -1.92 5.22
N ASN A 232 -9.71 -2.68 6.32
CA ASN A 232 -10.13 -4.09 6.38
C ASN A 232 -11.65 -4.21 6.61
N TRP A 233 -12.42 -3.56 5.75
CA TRP A 233 -13.87 -3.48 5.88
C TRP A 233 -14.55 -4.83 5.63
N ARG A 234 -13.91 -5.76 4.90
CA ARG A 234 -14.39 -7.14 4.69
C ARG A 234 -14.22 -8.02 5.93
N TRP A 235 -13.36 -7.60 6.87
CA TRP A 235 -12.94 -8.37 8.06
C TRP A 235 -12.16 -9.63 7.68
N ASP A 236 -11.30 -9.48 6.68
CA ASP A 236 -10.46 -10.57 6.23
C ASP A 236 -9.46 -10.95 7.31
N GLU A 237 -9.29 -12.26 7.48
CA GLU A 237 -8.36 -12.78 8.46
C GLU A 237 -6.95 -12.87 7.91
N PHE A 238 -5.99 -12.32 8.65
CA PHE A 238 -4.58 -12.34 8.32
C PHE A 238 -3.86 -13.31 9.26
N TYR A 239 -2.86 -14.03 8.73
CA TYR A 239 -2.09 -14.98 9.51
C TYR A 239 -1.01 -14.25 10.30
N ASN A 240 -1.05 -14.37 11.63
CA ASN A 240 -0.15 -13.65 12.51
C ASN A 240 1.17 -14.40 12.72
N VAL A 241 2.31 -13.75 12.54
CA VAL A 241 3.64 -14.34 12.79
C VAL A 241 4.55 -13.37 13.57
N PRO A 242 5.58 -13.85 14.28
CA PRO A 242 6.63 -12.99 14.82
C PRO A 242 7.30 -12.16 13.73
N ILE A 243 7.72 -10.94 14.08
CA ILE A 243 8.23 -9.95 13.12
C ILE A 243 9.46 -10.44 12.36
N ASP A 244 10.34 -11.20 13.03
CA ASP A 244 11.55 -11.74 12.40
C ASP A 244 11.20 -12.82 11.37
N GLU A 245 10.25 -13.70 11.68
CA GLU A 245 9.76 -14.72 10.75
C GLU A 245 9.03 -14.10 9.55
N MET A 246 8.28 -13.01 9.75
CA MET A 246 7.67 -12.25 8.65
C MET A 246 8.74 -11.74 7.66
N MET A 247 9.86 -11.24 8.18
CA MET A 247 10.98 -10.75 7.35
C MET A 247 11.72 -11.91 6.67
N GLU A 248 11.91 -13.04 7.35
CA GLU A 248 12.52 -14.24 6.75
C GLU A 248 11.67 -14.80 5.60
N ILE A 249 10.35 -14.85 5.77
CA ILE A 249 9.41 -15.27 4.72
C ILE A 249 9.46 -14.31 3.53
N LEU A 250 9.48 -12.99 3.79
CA LEU A 250 9.60 -11.96 2.76
C LEU A 250 10.87 -12.18 1.91
N ASP A 251 12.02 -12.36 2.56
CA ASP A 251 13.30 -12.59 1.89
C ASP A 251 13.30 -13.87 1.07
N TYR A 252 12.85 -14.97 1.69
CA TYR A 252 12.76 -16.26 1.01
C TYR A 252 11.87 -16.18 -0.23
N ALA A 253 10.73 -15.49 -0.16
CA ALA A 253 9.85 -15.31 -1.30
C ALA A 253 10.55 -14.56 -2.45
N LEU A 254 11.24 -13.46 -2.17
CA LEU A 254 11.99 -12.70 -3.18
C LEU A 254 13.12 -13.53 -3.81
N GLU A 255 13.86 -14.28 -3.00
CA GLU A 255 14.92 -15.19 -3.46
C GLU A 255 14.40 -16.33 -4.36
N ASN A 256 13.13 -16.72 -4.19
CA ASN A 256 12.47 -17.78 -4.96
C ASN A 256 11.56 -17.25 -6.07
N SER A 257 11.86 -16.06 -6.60
CA SER A 257 11.19 -15.47 -7.77
C SER A 257 9.72 -15.07 -7.56
N TYR A 258 9.32 -14.76 -6.33
CA TYR A 258 8.02 -14.19 -6.01
C TYR A 258 8.11 -12.67 -5.80
N THR A 259 6.99 -11.98 -5.96
CA THR A 259 6.83 -10.58 -5.52
C THR A 259 5.83 -10.52 -4.37
N ILE A 260 5.62 -9.34 -3.79
CA ILE A 260 4.87 -9.17 -2.54
C ILE A 260 3.94 -7.97 -2.69
N ALA A 261 2.64 -8.14 -2.46
CA ALA A 261 1.78 -7.00 -2.19
C ALA A 261 2.05 -6.53 -0.75
N TRP A 262 2.36 -5.25 -0.57
CA TRP A 262 2.91 -4.70 0.66
C TRP A 262 2.10 -3.51 1.16
N GLY A 263 1.41 -3.67 2.28
CA GLY A 263 0.75 -2.59 3.02
C GLY A 263 1.69 -2.00 4.07
N ALA A 264 1.84 -0.68 4.11
CA ALA A 264 2.72 -0.02 5.07
C ALA A 264 2.27 1.39 5.47
N TYR A 265 2.74 1.81 6.65
CA TYR A 265 2.71 3.21 7.06
C TYR A 265 3.85 3.99 6.40
N VAL A 266 3.52 4.94 5.53
CA VAL A 266 4.51 5.71 4.76
C VAL A 266 4.63 7.15 5.21
N SER A 267 3.84 7.57 6.20
CA SER A 267 3.84 8.93 6.72
C SER A 267 5.02 9.27 7.65
N GLU A 268 6.20 8.73 7.35
CA GLU A 268 7.46 8.95 8.07
C GLU A 268 8.32 10.06 7.44
N PRO A 269 9.26 10.68 8.19
CA PRO A 269 10.22 11.64 7.65
C PRO A 269 11.16 11.05 6.60
N GLY A 270 11.47 9.76 6.70
CA GLY A 270 12.37 9.08 5.79
C GLY A 270 11.71 8.42 4.59
N PHE A 271 10.39 8.56 4.43
CA PHE A 271 9.70 8.26 3.18
C PHE A 271 9.69 9.52 2.31
N THR A 272 10.59 9.59 1.34
CA THR A 272 10.86 10.81 0.56
C THR A 272 10.19 10.76 -0.82
N ARG A 273 10.00 11.94 -1.42
CA ARG A 273 9.54 12.06 -2.82
C ARG A 273 10.59 11.65 -3.85
N ASP A 274 11.84 11.50 -3.43
CA ASP A 274 12.95 11.10 -4.29
C ASP A 274 13.10 9.58 -4.41
N GLY A 275 12.25 8.79 -3.73
CA GLY A 275 12.28 7.34 -3.84
C GLY A 275 13.07 6.62 -2.74
N LEU A 276 13.15 7.21 -1.54
CA LEU A 276 13.74 6.55 -0.36
C LEU A 276 12.66 6.26 0.68
N ALA A 277 12.78 5.14 1.37
CA ALA A 277 12.02 4.82 2.58
C ALA A 277 12.97 4.28 3.65
N ILE A 278 13.40 5.15 4.57
CA ILE A 278 14.42 4.85 5.59
C ILE A 278 13.83 5.15 6.96
N LEU A 279 14.00 4.27 7.96
CA LEU A 279 13.40 4.45 9.27
C LEU A 279 14.29 5.34 10.16
N VAL A 280 14.33 6.63 9.85
CA VAL A 280 15.33 7.53 10.41
C VAL A 280 15.09 7.86 11.88
N ASP A 281 16.13 7.71 12.71
CA ASP A 281 16.23 8.46 13.97
C ASP A 281 16.64 9.90 13.65
N VAL A 282 15.64 10.78 13.57
CA VAL A 282 15.83 12.19 13.19
C VAL A 282 16.78 12.90 14.15
N LYS A 283 16.71 12.60 15.46
CA LYS A 283 17.55 13.27 16.46
C LYS A 283 18.99 12.83 16.29
N ALA A 284 19.24 11.51 16.27
CA ALA A 284 20.59 10.97 16.14
C ALA A 284 21.25 11.37 14.80
N SER A 285 20.48 11.35 13.70
CA SER A 285 20.96 11.72 12.38
C SER A 285 21.33 13.21 12.29
N ASN A 286 20.59 14.09 12.96
CA ASN A 286 20.92 15.52 13.00
C ASN A 286 22.06 15.84 13.97
N THR A 287 22.28 15.05 15.03
CA THR A 287 23.37 15.28 15.99
C THR A 287 24.73 14.74 15.52
N ASN A 288 24.77 13.75 14.64
CA ASN A 288 26.02 13.19 14.10
C ASN A 288 26.91 14.22 13.38
N GLY A 289 26.35 15.32 12.88
CA GLY A 289 27.12 16.47 12.37
C GLY A 289 27.62 17.44 13.46
N SER A 290 26.88 17.56 14.57
CA SER A 290 27.08 18.63 15.56
C SER A 290 28.23 18.38 16.55
N ASP A 291 28.55 17.13 16.89
CA ASP A 291 29.65 16.84 17.82
C ASP A 291 31.03 17.03 17.18
N GLN A 292 31.16 16.84 15.86
CA GLN A 292 32.37 17.28 15.16
C GLN A 292 32.51 18.81 15.21
N GLU A 293 31.46 19.55 14.92
CA GLU A 293 31.49 21.03 14.94
C GLU A 293 31.75 21.60 16.35
N ARG A 294 31.27 20.93 17.40
CA ARG A 294 31.51 21.33 18.80
C ARG A 294 32.97 21.14 19.25
N TRP A 295 33.66 20.12 18.73
CA TRP A 295 35.06 19.85 19.07
C TRP A 295 36.08 20.60 18.18
N VAL A 296 35.71 20.99 16.95
CA VAL A 296 36.59 21.77 16.04
C VAL A 296 36.37 23.28 16.18
N GLY A 297 35.99 23.74 17.38
CA GLY A 297 35.98 25.16 17.72
C GLY A 297 37.34 25.80 17.43
N LYS A 298 37.37 26.69 16.43
CA LYS A 298 38.45 27.64 16.11
C LYS A 298 39.88 27.06 16.01
N ALA A 299 40.09 26.07 15.14
CA ALA A 299 41.43 25.76 14.65
C ALA A 299 41.45 25.71 13.11
N ASP A 300 42.10 26.71 12.51
CA ASP A 300 42.49 26.87 11.10
C ASP A 300 41.70 26.10 10.04
N GLU A 301 40.87 26.82 9.28
CA GLU A 301 40.09 26.32 8.13
C GLU A 301 40.89 25.51 7.10
N LYS A 302 42.22 25.71 7.02
CA LYS A 302 43.12 24.91 6.17
C LYS A 302 43.44 23.53 6.73
N GLN A 303 43.53 23.35 8.05
CA GLN A 303 43.72 22.03 8.65
C GLN A 303 42.41 21.24 8.69
N ALA A 304 41.26 21.90 8.91
CA ALA A 304 39.94 21.27 8.85
C ALA A 304 39.64 20.64 7.48
N LYS A 305 39.96 21.33 6.37
CA LYS A 305 39.82 20.78 5.00
C LYS A 305 40.76 19.59 4.71
N SER A 306 41.93 19.55 5.34
CA SER A 306 42.89 18.44 5.19
C SER A 306 42.52 17.20 6.03
N LYS A 307 41.88 17.41 7.19
CA LYS A 307 41.35 16.34 8.05
C LYS A 307 40.01 15.80 7.55
N ALA A 308 39.14 16.64 6.98
CA ALA A 308 37.91 16.22 6.30
C ALA A 308 38.19 15.33 5.08
N LYS A 309 39.28 15.58 4.34
CA LYS A 309 39.75 14.68 3.27
C LYS A 309 40.36 13.37 3.78
N LYS A 310 40.79 13.30 5.05
CA LYS A 310 41.29 12.05 5.69
C LYS A 310 40.19 11.29 6.45
N SER A 311 39.08 11.93 6.83
CA SER A 311 37.89 11.29 7.39
C SER A 311 36.93 10.72 6.33
N ALA A 312 37.22 10.92 5.04
CA ALA A 312 36.57 10.26 3.90
C ALA A 312 36.75 8.71 3.86
N LYS A 313 37.14 8.11 4.99
CA LYS A 313 37.24 6.67 5.25
C LYS A 313 36.22 6.21 6.31
N LEU A 314 35.20 6.99 6.63
CA LEU A 314 34.01 6.45 7.30
C LEU A 314 33.18 5.68 6.25
N LYS A 315 33.44 4.37 6.18
CA LYS A 315 32.71 3.38 5.36
C LYS A 315 31.32 3.06 5.94
N THR A 316 30.60 4.06 6.44
CA THR A 316 29.33 3.84 7.17
C THR A 316 28.31 4.85 6.72
N ASN A 317 27.06 4.41 6.54
CA ASN A 317 25.94 5.27 6.22
C ASN A 317 25.79 6.35 7.32
N PRO A 318 25.73 7.66 6.98
CA PRO A 318 25.59 8.73 7.97
C PRO A 318 24.19 8.81 8.60
N ILE A 319 23.18 8.20 7.97
CA ILE A 319 21.81 8.15 8.48
C ILE A 319 21.73 7.05 9.54
N VAL A 320 21.24 7.42 10.73
CA VAL A 320 20.98 6.47 11.81
C VAL A 320 19.54 6.02 11.70
N GLU A 321 19.33 4.70 11.61
CA GLU A 321 18.01 4.11 11.61
C GLU A 321 17.59 3.67 13.01
N LEU A 322 16.29 3.80 13.30
CA LEU A 322 15.69 3.13 14.45
C LEU A 322 15.74 1.63 14.22
N VAL A 323 15.90 0.87 15.30
CA VAL A 323 15.90 -0.60 15.27
C VAL A 323 14.50 -1.09 15.66
N PRO A 324 13.69 -1.60 14.73
CA PRO A 324 12.36 -2.09 15.06
C PRO A 324 12.43 -3.37 15.88
N THR A 325 11.56 -3.44 16.88
CA THR A 325 11.28 -4.64 17.67
C THR A 325 9.79 -4.97 17.58
N GLN A 326 9.41 -6.18 17.95
CA GLN A 326 7.99 -6.56 18.08
C GLN A 326 7.23 -5.57 18.98
N GLN A 327 7.85 -5.13 20.09
CA GLN A 327 7.23 -4.22 21.05
C GLN A 327 7.06 -2.79 20.50
N THR A 328 8.07 -2.25 19.80
CA THR A 328 7.96 -0.89 19.23
C THR A 328 6.88 -0.85 18.16
N ARG A 329 6.79 -1.90 17.33
CA ARG A 329 5.75 -2.08 16.32
C ARG A 329 4.36 -2.18 16.97
N GLN A 330 4.20 -3.02 17.98
CA GLN A 330 2.94 -3.13 18.73
C GLN A 330 2.53 -1.77 19.32
N THR A 331 3.47 -1.08 19.96
CA THR A 331 3.20 0.20 20.61
C THR A 331 2.73 1.23 19.59
N GLY A 332 3.40 1.31 18.43
CA GLY A 332 3.04 2.22 17.35
C GLY A 332 1.66 1.96 16.76
N PHE A 333 1.26 0.70 16.63
CA PHE A 333 -0.08 0.34 16.18
C PHE A 333 -1.16 0.70 17.21
N MET A 334 -0.93 0.34 18.48
CA MET A 334 -1.90 0.56 19.56
C MET A 334 -2.09 2.05 19.90
N ASN A 335 -1.05 2.87 19.76
CA ASN A 335 -1.11 4.31 20.01
C ASN A 335 -1.41 5.15 18.76
N LYS A 336 -1.65 4.52 17.61
CA LYS A 336 -1.96 5.14 16.32
C LYS A 336 -0.85 6.03 15.74
N THR A 337 0.42 5.77 16.08
CA THR A 337 1.56 6.37 15.36
C THR A 337 1.98 5.55 14.14
N ILE A 338 1.52 4.31 14.04
CA ILE A 338 1.58 3.47 12.83
C ILE A 338 0.13 3.14 12.48
N THR A 339 -0.33 3.54 11.31
CA THR A 339 -1.68 3.32 10.81
C THR A 339 -1.66 2.81 9.39
N ASP A 340 -2.77 2.26 8.91
CA ASP A 340 -2.92 1.95 7.48
C ASP A 340 -2.90 3.24 6.66
N ASP A 341 -2.07 3.26 5.62
CA ASP A 341 -1.71 4.49 4.88
C ASP A 341 -1.54 4.21 3.39
N HIS A 342 -0.76 3.19 2.99
CA HIS A 342 -0.42 3.00 1.58
C HIS A 342 -0.05 1.56 1.20
N GLY A 343 -0.60 1.09 0.06
CA GLY A 343 -0.24 -0.18 -0.58
C GLY A 343 0.77 0.01 -1.72
N MET A 344 1.78 -0.86 -1.79
CA MET A 344 2.83 -0.90 -2.83
C MET A 344 3.19 -2.36 -3.15
N GLN A 345 4.13 -2.58 -4.06
CA GLN A 345 4.64 -3.91 -4.37
C GLN A 345 6.15 -4.01 -4.14
N ILE A 346 6.61 -4.96 -3.33
CA ILE A 346 8.03 -5.30 -3.22
C ILE A 346 8.36 -6.37 -4.26
N TYR A 347 9.41 -6.16 -5.04
CA TYR A 347 9.77 -7.05 -6.15
C TYR A 347 11.25 -7.42 -6.22
N GLY A 348 12.07 -6.95 -5.27
CA GLY A 348 13.49 -7.27 -5.28
C GLY A 348 14.26 -6.75 -4.07
N VAL A 349 15.57 -6.98 -4.11
CA VAL A 349 16.54 -6.55 -3.09
C VAL A 349 17.71 -5.82 -3.76
N ALA A 350 18.15 -4.72 -3.17
CA ALA A 350 19.32 -3.96 -3.56
C ALA A 350 20.24 -3.74 -2.34
N LYS A 351 21.47 -3.31 -2.61
CA LYS A 351 22.41 -2.83 -1.60
C LYS A 351 22.86 -1.41 -1.91
N ASP A 352 23.00 -0.60 -0.87
CA ASP A 352 23.64 0.71 -0.99
C ASP A 352 25.17 0.59 -1.08
N GLN A 353 25.87 1.72 -1.28
CA GLN A 353 27.33 1.78 -1.33
C GLN A 353 28.04 1.41 -0.01
N TRP A 354 27.32 1.32 1.10
CA TRP A 354 27.82 0.93 2.42
C TRP A 354 27.48 -0.52 2.78
N GLY A 355 26.74 -1.23 1.92
CA GLY A 355 26.32 -2.61 2.12
C GLY A 355 24.98 -2.78 2.86
N GLY A 356 24.27 -1.69 3.14
CA GLY A 356 22.92 -1.72 3.71
C GLY A 356 21.93 -2.36 2.73
N LYS A 357 21.03 -3.19 3.25
CA LYS A 357 20.00 -3.90 2.47
C LYS A 357 18.76 -3.03 2.29
N TYR A 358 18.27 -2.99 1.06
CA TYR A 358 17.07 -2.27 0.66
C TYR A 358 16.18 -3.18 -0.17
N TYR A 359 14.87 -3.03 -0.03
CA TYR A 359 13.88 -3.64 -0.89
C TYR A 359 13.55 -2.70 -2.06
N LEU A 360 13.44 -3.25 -3.28
CA LEU A 360 12.95 -2.51 -4.43
C LEU A 360 11.42 -2.52 -4.39
N VAL A 361 10.84 -1.33 -4.42
CA VAL A 361 9.40 -1.10 -4.24
C VAL A 361 8.83 -0.40 -5.47
N LYS A 362 7.89 -1.05 -6.15
CA LYS A 362 7.09 -0.44 -7.20
C LYS A 362 5.95 0.35 -6.55
N ASN A 363 5.94 1.66 -6.77
CA ASN A 363 4.87 2.55 -6.32
C ASN A 363 3.85 2.80 -7.46
N SER A 364 2.76 3.48 -7.15
CA SER A 364 1.63 3.77 -8.06
C SER A 364 1.41 5.27 -8.26
N TRP A 365 2.46 6.08 -8.17
CA TRP A 365 2.40 7.55 -8.31
C TRP A 365 2.99 8.06 -9.64
N GLY A 366 3.01 7.18 -10.66
CA GLY A 366 3.71 7.42 -11.92
C GLY A 366 5.23 7.42 -11.75
N GLU A 367 5.94 7.78 -12.82
CA GLU A 367 7.41 7.82 -12.87
C GLU A 367 8.02 9.01 -12.10
N THR A 368 7.54 9.27 -10.89
CA THR A 368 8.01 10.38 -10.04
C THR A 368 9.29 10.02 -9.27
N GLY A 369 9.95 11.04 -8.72
CA GLY A 369 11.17 10.87 -7.93
C GLY A 369 12.42 10.54 -8.75
N LYS A 370 13.53 10.23 -8.07
CA LYS A 370 14.84 10.00 -8.70
C LYS A 370 14.90 8.68 -9.48
N TYR A 371 14.02 7.74 -9.15
CA TYR A 371 14.05 6.36 -9.65
C TYR A 371 12.78 5.99 -10.43
N ASN A 372 12.17 6.95 -11.13
CA ASN A 372 11.06 6.74 -12.06
C ASN A 372 9.92 5.91 -11.46
N GLY A 373 9.45 6.27 -10.26
CA GLY A 373 8.35 5.58 -9.60
C GLY A 373 8.75 4.39 -8.72
N ILE A 374 10.04 4.08 -8.64
CA ILE A 374 10.59 3.05 -7.74
C ILE A 374 11.09 3.67 -6.44
N TRP A 375 10.85 2.98 -5.33
CA TRP A 375 11.36 3.32 -4.01
C TRP A 375 12.37 2.26 -3.55
N TYR A 376 13.38 2.72 -2.80
CA TYR A 376 14.29 1.86 -2.06
C TYR A 376 13.96 1.95 -0.58
N ALA A 377 13.39 0.87 -0.04
CA ALA A 377 12.99 0.79 1.36
C ALA A 377 14.03 0.03 2.18
N SER A 378 14.61 0.65 3.19
CA SER A 378 15.58 -0.04 4.06
C SER A 378 14.91 -1.20 4.80
N GLU A 379 15.72 -2.18 5.20
CA GLU A 379 15.22 -3.30 5.99
C GLU A 379 14.56 -2.86 7.29
N ALA A 380 15.11 -1.85 7.96
CA ALA A 380 14.51 -1.28 9.17
C ALA A 380 13.16 -0.61 8.87
N PHE A 381 13.00 0.07 7.73
CA PHE A 381 11.73 0.65 7.34
C PHE A 381 10.66 -0.42 7.09
N VAL A 382 10.98 -1.43 6.27
CA VAL A 382 10.03 -2.51 5.99
C VAL A 382 9.66 -3.25 7.28
N LYS A 383 10.64 -3.63 8.10
CA LYS A 383 10.39 -4.30 9.38
C LYS A 383 9.52 -3.44 10.32
N GLY A 384 9.82 -2.15 10.42
CA GLY A 384 9.12 -1.24 11.34
C GLY A 384 7.72 -0.84 10.90
N GLN A 385 7.49 -0.65 9.59
CA GLN A 385 6.34 0.07 9.07
C GLN A 385 5.36 -0.76 8.24
N THR A 386 5.70 -2.01 7.89
CA THR A 386 4.74 -2.95 7.27
C THR A 386 3.46 -3.06 8.11
N LEU A 387 2.32 -3.37 7.53
CA LEU A 387 1.12 -3.78 8.28
C LEU A 387 0.77 -5.20 7.92
N ASP A 388 0.82 -5.48 6.63
CA ASP A 388 0.54 -6.77 6.04
C ASP A 388 1.36 -7.00 4.76
N ILE A 389 1.53 -8.28 4.43
CA ILE A 389 2.08 -8.72 3.15
C ILE A 389 1.22 -9.85 2.58
N ALA A 390 0.77 -9.72 1.33
CA ALA A 390 0.12 -10.82 0.61
C ALA A 390 1.16 -11.54 -0.26
N ILE A 391 1.21 -12.86 -0.13
CA ILE A 391 2.20 -13.72 -0.78
C ILE A 391 1.56 -15.01 -1.27
N HIS A 392 2.13 -15.60 -2.32
CA HIS A 392 1.73 -16.93 -2.77
C HIS A 392 2.15 -17.98 -1.73
N LYS A 393 1.28 -18.96 -1.41
CA LYS A 393 1.53 -20.00 -0.39
C LYS A 393 2.78 -20.83 -0.68
N SER A 394 3.10 -21.09 -1.95
CA SER A 394 4.36 -21.75 -2.34
C SER A 394 5.63 -20.91 -2.13
N ALA A 395 5.49 -19.61 -1.85
CA ALA A 395 6.59 -18.74 -1.45
C ALA A 395 6.92 -18.85 0.05
N LEU A 396 6.17 -19.66 0.82
CA LEU A 396 6.49 -19.94 2.22
C LEU A 396 7.65 -20.95 2.32
N PRO A 397 8.62 -20.73 3.22
CA PRO A 397 9.64 -21.73 3.52
C PRO A 397 9.00 -23.06 3.94
N LYS A 398 9.47 -24.19 3.38
CA LYS A 398 8.91 -25.52 3.67
C LYS A 398 8.95 -25.85 5.17
N GLU A 399 10.07 -25.55 5.82
CA GLU A 399 10.22 -25.79 7.27
C GLU A 399 9.24 -24.95 8.11
N PHE A 400 8.87 -23.76 7.65
CA PHE A 400 7.87 -22.92 8.31
C PHE A 400 6.50 -23.58 8.21
N VAL A 401 6.10 -24.01 7.01
CA VAL A 401 4.81 -24.69 6.76
C VAL A 401 4.70 -26.00 7.54
N GLU A 402 5.79 -26.78 7.64
CA GLU A 402 5.80 -28.03 8.42
C GLU A 402 5.57 -27.78 9.92
N LYS A 403 6.11 -26.68 10.46
CA LYS A 403 5.90 -26.28 11.87
C LYS A 403 4.52 -25.66 12.09
N HIS A 404 4.00 -24.97 11.09
CA HIS A 404 2.79 -24.14 11.18
C HIS A 404 1.81 -24.44 10.02
N PRO A 405 1.32 -25.69 9.88
CA PRO A 405 0.51 -26.08 8.71
C PRO A 405 -0.81 -25.32 8.60
N ASN A 406 -1.28 -24.73 9.71
CA ASN A 406 -2.52 -23.97 9.75
C ASN A 406 -2.52 -22.75 8.81
N ILE A 407 -1.35 -22.23 8.42
CA ILE A 407 -1.24 -21.14 7.42
C ILE A 407 -1.84 -21.51 6.05
N LEU A 408 -2.06 -22.80 5.79
CA LEU A 408 -2.67 -23.26 4.55
C LEU A 408 -4.19 -23.42 4.64
N ASN A 409 -4.80 -23.18 5.81
CA ASN A 409 -6.21 -23.46 6.07
C ASN A 409 -7.18 -22.38 5.55
N LYS A 410 -6.67 -21.23 5.07
CA LYS A 410 -7.49 -20.18 4.46
C LYS A 410 -7.81 -20.48 3.01
#